data_AF-A0A353FEQ2-F1
#
_entry.id   AF-A0A353FEQ2-F1
#
_cell.length_a   1.000
_cell.length_b   1.000
_cell.length_c   1.000
_cell.angle_alpha   90.00
_cell.angle_beta   90.00
_cell.angle_gamma   90.00
#
_symmetry.space_group_name_H-M   'P 1'
#
loop_
_entity.id
_entity.type
_entity.pdbx_description
1 polymer ?
#
loop_
_entity_poly.entity_id
_entity_poly.type
_entity_poly.pdbx_seq_one_letter_code
_entity_poly.pdbx_strand_id
1 'polypeptide(L)' 'MEVKKNPKKDLENLRGLFVQAGLVFALVLVIVAIEWKTYDRTASDLGELDVQIDDEIIPITQRDLAPTPPPPPPPP' A
#
# COMPACT_ATOMS: atom_id res chain seq x y z
N MET A 1 21.74 -44.80 14.57
CA MET A 1 22.20 -43.86 15.61
C MET A 1 23.18 -44.60 16.49
N GLU A 2 24.46 -44.25 16.41
CA GLU A 2 25.44 -44.77 17.36
C GLU A 2 25.17 -44.14 18.73
N VAL A 3 25.22 -44.94 19.79
CA VAL A 3 24.98 -44.45 21.15
C VAL A 3 26.09 -43.46 21.50
N LYS A 4 25.75 -42.17 21.58
CA LYS A 4 26.71 -41.11 21.92
C LYS A 4 27.38 -41.45 23.26
N LYS A 5 28.72 -41.42 23.30
CA LYS A 5 29.55 -41.72 24.48
C LYS A 5 29.16 -40.92 25.74
N ASN A 6 28.38 -39.84 25.62
CA ASN A 6 27.87 -39.08 26.75
C ASN A 6 26.43 -38.55 26.50
N PRO A 7 25.38 -39.28 26.93
CA PRO A 7 23.98 -38.93 26.66
C PRO A 7 23.52 -37.62 27.33
N LYS A 8 24.26 -37.15 28.36
CA LYS A 8 23.97 -35.89 29.06
C LYS A 8 24.28 -34.63 28.22
N LYS A 9 25.10 -34.74 27.18
CA LYS A 9 25.50 -33.62 26.32
C LYS A 9 24.79 -33.63 24.97
N ASP A 10 23.64 -34.29 24.90
CA ASP A 10 22.92 -34.43 23.64
C ASP A 10 22.13 -33.16 23.30
N LEU A 11 22.66 -32.37 22.36
CA LEU A 11 22.04 -31.15 21.85
C LEU A 11 20.93 -31.42 20.82
N GLU A 12 20.72 -32.67 20.43
CA GLU A 12 19.67 -33.04 19.46
C GLU A 12 18.27 -32.64 19.97
N ASN A 13 18.06 -32.73 21.29
CA ASN A 13 16.82 -32.34 21.96
C ASN A 13 16.53 -30.82 21.84
N LEU A 14 17.57 -30.01 21.63
CA LEU A 14 17.46 -28.55 21.51
C LEU A 14 17.41 -28.09 20.06
N ARG A 15 17.61 -28.99 19.07
CA ARG A 15 17.60 -28.65 17.64
C ARG A 15 16.30 -27.94 17.22
N GLY A 16 15.15 -28.41 17.69
CA GLY A 16 13.86 -27.77 17.42
C GLY A 16 13.78 -26.35 17.98
N LEU A 17 14.32 -26.14 19.18
CA LEU A 17 14.37 -24.83 19.83
C LEU A 17 15.26 -23.85 19.06
N PHE A 18 16.42 -24.30 18.55
CA PHE A 18 17.29 -23.46 17.73
C PHE A 18 16.63 -23.05 16.40
N VAL A 19 15.89 -23.96 15.76
CA VAL A 19 15.13 -23.65 14.54
C VAL A 19 14.03 -22.64 14.83
N GLN A 20 13.27 -22.82 15.91
CA GLN A 20 12.22 -21.89 16.33
C GLN A 20 12.80 -20.51 16.70
N ALA A 21 13.92 -20.46 17.42
CA ALA A 21 14.59 -19.21 17.77
C ALA A 21 15.07 -18.44 16.52
N GLY A 22 15.64 -19.15 15.54
CA GLY A 22 16.01 -18.55 14.26
C GLY A 22 14.80 -18.02 13.49
N LEU A 23 13.67 -18.73 13.52
CA LEU A 23 12.43 -18.31 12.88
C LEU A 23 11.84 -17.05 13.53
N VAL A 24 11.81 -17.00 14.87
CA VAL A 24 11.38 -15.79 15.61
C VAL A 24 12.30 -14.62 15.28
N PHE A 25 13.61 -14.83 15.27
CA PHE A 25 14.59 -13.79 14.92
C PHE A 25 14.40 -13.26 13.49
N ALA A 26 14.17 -14.14 12.52
CA ALA A 26 13.88 -13.74 11.14
C ALA A 26 12.60 -12.90 11.03
N LEU A 27 11.53 -13.28 11.74
CA LEU A 27 10.29 -12.51 11.77
C LEU A 27 10.51 -11.11 12.36
N VAL A 28 11.28 -11.00 13.45
CA VAL A 28 11.62 -9.71 14.04
C VAL A 28 12.39 -8.83 13.04
N LEU A 29 13.37 -9.39 12.33
CA LEU A 29 14.11 -8.65 11.31
C LEU A 29 13.21 -8.14 10.18
N VAL A 30 12.25 -8.95 9.72
CA VAL A 30 11.29 -8.55 8.68
C VAL A 30 10.42 -7.40 9.17
N ILE A 31 9.89 -7.49 10.40
CA ILE A 31 9.06 -6.43 10.99
C ILE A 31 9.88 -5.14 11.09
N VAL A 32 11.10 -5.20 11.61
CA VAL A 32 11.99 -4.04 11.72
C VAL A 32 12.28 -3.44 10.33
N ALA A 33 12.53 -4.27 9.31
CA ALA A 33 12.78 -3.80 7.95
C ALA A 33 11.58 -3.08 7.33
N ILE A 34 10.34 -3.54 7.62
CA ILE A 34 9.11 -2.89 7.16
C ILE A 34 8.82 -1.62 7.96
N GLU A 35 9.01 -1.65 9.27
CA GLU A 35 8.79 -0.49 10.14
C GLU A 35 9.85 0.60 9.91
N TRP A 36 11.01 0.23 9.35
CA TRP A 36 12.02 1.17 8.95
C TRP A 36 11.45 2.12 7.89
N LYS A 37 11.07 3.32 8.34
CA LYS A 37 10.64 4.41 7.46
C LYS A 37 11.80 4.75 6.53
N THR A 38 11.73 4.25 5.29
CA THR A 38 12.39 4.91 4.17
C THR A 38 11.66 6.23 3.96
N TYR A 39 12.26 7.31 4.45
CA TYR A 39 11.94 8.62 3.90
C TYR A 39 12.36 8.56 2.45
N ASP A 40 11.39 8.64 1.55
CA ASP A 40 11.63 8.80 0.13
C ASP A 40 12.65 9.94 -0.01
N ARG A 41 13.88 9.58 -0.38
CA ARG A 41 14.95 10.54 -0.64
C ARG A 41 14.59 11.15 -1.97
N THR A 42 13.61 12.03 -1.91
CA THR A 42 13.12 12.81 -3.02
C THR A 42 12.78 11.93 -4.22
N ALA A 43 11.53 11.48 -4.29
CA ALA A 43 10.82 11.22 -5.54
C ALA A 43 10.83 12.43 -6.53
N SER A 44 11.76 13.38 -6.39
CA SER A 44 12.03 14.47 -7.33
C SER A 44 12.70 14.00 -8.61
N ASP A 45 13.15 12.74 -8.71
CA ASP A 45 13.72 12.18 -9.94
C ASP A 45 12.75 11.27 -10.71
N LEU A 46 11.44 11.36 -10.44
CA LEU A 46 10.41 10.80 -11.35
C LEU A 46 10.17 11.70 -12.58
N GLY A 47 10.96 12.78 -12.73
CA GLY A 47 10.80 13.78 -13.76
C GLY A 47 9.69 14.77 -13.43
N GLU A 48 9.91 16.04 -13.73
CA GLU A 48 8.84 17.03 -13.74
C GLU A 48 7.89 16.66 -14.88
N LEU A 49 6.64 16.33 -14.56
CA LEU A 49 5.62 16.05 -15.56
C LEU A 49 5.25 17.39 -16.22
N ASP A 50 5.94 17.74 -17.30
CA ASP A 50 5.61 18.87 -18.17
C ASP A 50 4.34 18.54 -18.96
N VAL A 51 3.19 18.66 -18.29
CA VAL A 51 1.90 18.66 -18.99
C VAL A 51 1.72 20.07 -19.53
N GLN A 52 2.02 20.26 -20.82
CA GLN A 52 1.45 21.36 -21.59
C GLN A 52 -0.06 21.13 -21.67
N ILE A 53 -0.78 21.56 -20.63
CA ILE A 53 -2.22 21.74 -20.71
C ILE A 53 -2.39 22.94 -21.64
N ASP A 54 -2.56 22.67 -22.93
CA ASP A 54 -3.11 23.67 -23.83
C ASP A 54 -4.42 24.15 -23.19
N ASP A 55 -4.57 25.47 -23.02
CA ASP A 55 -5.81 26.11 -22.59
C ASP A 55 -6.88 25.91 -23.69
N GLU A 56 -7.30 24.68 -23.90
CA GLU A 56 -8.41 24.36 -24.78
C GLU A 56 -9.67 24.88 -24.11
N ILE A 57 -10.15 26.02 -24.60
CA ILE A 57 -11.41 26.64 -24.17
C ILE A 57 -12.52 25.63 -24.45
N ILE A 58 -12.93 24.90 -23.41
CA ILE A 58 -14.09 24.03 -23.45
C ILE A 58 -15.28 24.92 -23.85
N PRO A 59 -15.94 24.71 -25.00
CA PRO A 59 -17.07 25.53 -25.38
C PRO A 59 -18.14 25.40 -24.29
N ILE A 60 -18.55 26.54 -23.72
CA ILE A 60 -19.60 26.59 -22.71
C ILE A 60 -20.87 26.07 -23.40
N THR A 61 -21.29 24.87 -23.07
CA THR A 61 -22.50 24.27 -23.64
C THR A 61 -23.67 25.11 -23.17
N GLN A 62 -24.26 25.92 -24.06
CA GLN A 62 -25.52 26.60 -23.79
C GLN A 62 -26.58 25.51 -23.63
N ARG A 63 -26.96 25.24 -22.39
CA ARG A 63 -28.16 24.45 -22.11
C ARG A 63 -29.33 25.37 -22.41
N ASP A 64 -30.00 25.15 -23.53
CA ASP A 64 -31.31 25.75 -23.77
C ASP A 64 -32.19 25.38 -22.57
N LEU A 65 -32.47 26.37 -21.72
CA LEU A 65 -33.48 26.22 -20.68
C LEU A 65 -34.78 25.97 -21.43
N ALA A 66 -35.30 24.74 -21.33
CA ALA A 66 -36.59 24.41 -21.90
C ALA A 66 -37.60 25.48 -21.43
N PRO A 67 -38.37 26.09 -22.35
CA PRO A 67 -39.27 27.18 -21.99
C PRO A 67 -40.17 26.71 -20.85
N THR A 68 -40.24 27.51 -19.79
CA THR A 68 -41.01 27.18 -18.59
C THR A 68 -42.44 26.82 -19.00
N PRO A 69 -42.98 25.69 -18.53
CA PRO A 69 -44.31 25.24 -18.94
C PRO A 69 -45.34 26.34 -18.63
N PRO A 70 -46.32 26.55 -19.53
CA PRO A 70 -47.30 27.62 -19.37
C PRO A 70 -48.08 27.46 -18.06
N PRO A 71 -48.42 28.57 -17.38
CA PRO A 71 -49.10 28.52 -16.09
C PRO A 71 -50.46 27.82 -16.24
N PRO A 72 -50.84 26.96 -15.28
CA PRO A 72 -52.09 26.23 -15.33
C PRO A 72 -53.29 27.20 -15.30
N PRO A 73 -54.36 26.91 -16.06
CA PRO A 73 -55.54 27.75 -16.11
C PRO A 73 -56.24 27.82 -14.75
N PRO A 74 -56.80 28.99 -14.38
CA PRO A 74 -57.46 29.18 -13.09
C PRO A 74 -58.71 28.29 -12.98
N PRO A 75 -58.98 27.71 -11.78
CA PRO A 75 -60.16 26.90 -11.55
C PRO A 75 -61.46 27.74 -11.57
N PRO A 76 -62.60 27.15 -11.95
CA PRO A 76 -63.92 27.78 -11.93
C PRO A 76 -64.47 28.00 -10.52
#